data_AF-A0A914WBM9-F1
#
_entry.id   AF-A0A914WBM9-F1
#
_cell.length_a   1.000
_cell.length_b   1.000
_cell.length_c   1.000
_cell.angle_alpha   90.00
_cell.angle_beta   90.00
_cell.angle_gamma   90.00
#
_symmetry.space_group_name_H-M   'P 1'
#
loop_
_entity.id
_entity.type
_entity.pdbx_description
1 polymer ?
#
loop_
_entity_poly.entity_id
_entity_poly.type
_entity_poly.pdbx_seq_one_letter_code
_entity_poly.pdbx_strand_id
1 'polypeptide(L)'
;MIMNEDAYLGSMTYQSLYAGVLDKLEPRSEAAVQQLRIALRHADDRSPSFLLDLTKHILAKSQLNVNLQESFLRLQATAPTDDLQLSNPHPAYQELSLRAVALRKVLSRVPDEMGDRRTFLETIKEIASSIKKLLDATNTILQTVPSNAQPAVEKRKREFVHYSKRFSNTLKEYFKDQNANHVAVSANQLIFQTSFIVKTVREKTRNL
;
A
#
# COMPACT_ATOMS: atom_id res chain seq x y z
N MET A 1 18.07 15.74 -3.27
CA MET A 1 16.68 15.81 -2.77
C MET A 1 16.51 14.72 -1.74
N ILE A 2 16.31 15.10 -0.47
CA ILE A 2 15.97 14.16 0.60
C ILE A 2 14.57 13.64 0.27
N MET A 3 14.48 12.36 -0.05
CA MET A 3 13.20 11.70 -0.23
C MET A 3 12.49 11.78 1.13
N ASN A 4 11.40 12.56 1.20
CA ASN A 4 10.65 12.79 2.43
C ASN A 4 10.31 11.44 3.07
N GLU A 5 10.60 11.24 4.36
CA GLU A 5 10.46 9.93 5.02
C GLU A 5 9.05 9.34 4.92
N ASP A 6 8.04 10.15 4.59
CA ASP A 6 6.64 9.75 4.41
C ASP A 6 6.15 9.77 2.95
N ALA A 7 7.03 9.87 1.94
CA ALA A 7 6.63 9.95 0.53
C ALA A 7 5.72 8.78 0.08
N TYR A 8 5.91 7.60 0.67
CA TYR A 8 5.04 6.44 0.45
C TYR A 8 3.62 6.67 1.01
N LEU A 9 3.48 7.29 2.19
CA LEU A 9 2.17 7.65 2.73
C LEU A 9 1.49 8.70 1.86
N GLY A 10 2.24 9.69 1.37
CA GLY A 10 1.73 10.71 0.44
C GLY A 10 1.00 10.05 -0.73
N SER A 11 1.69 9.12 -1.38
CA SER A 11 1.16 8.38 -2.55
C SER A 11 -0.07 7.49 -2.25
N MET A 12 -0.26 7.08 -0.99
CA MET A 12 -1.38 6.21 -0.58
C MET A 12 -2.53 6.98 0.07
N THR A 13 -2.34 8.25 0.44
CA THR A 13 -3.27 9.02 1.27
C THR A 13 -4.65 9.14 0.65
N TYR A 14 -4.73 9.41 -0.66
CA TYR A 14 -6.04 9.47 -1.32
C TYR A 14 -6.80 8.15 -1.16
N GLN A 15 -6.17 7.02 -1.51
CA GLN A 15 -6.84 5.71 -1.53
C GLN A 15 -7.16 5.22 -0.12
N SER A 16 -6.23 5.35 0.81
CA SER A 16 -6.40 4.81 2.17
C SER A 16 -7.34 5.64 3.04
N LEU A 17 -7.42 6.95 2.83
CA LEU A 17 -8.20 7.84 3.70
C LEU A 17 -9.34 8.53 2.95
N TYR A 18 -9.03 9.34 1.95
CA TYR A 18 -10.03 10.22 1.33
C TYR A 18 -11.08 9.46 0.51
N ALA A 19 -10.69 8.42 -0.23
CA ALA A 19 -11.61 7.66 -1.06
C ALA A 19 -12.75 7.07 -0.22
N GLY A 20 -12.43 6.31 0.83
CA GLY A 20 -13.44 5.71 1.71
C GLY A 20 -14.28 6.72 2.48
N VAL A 21 -13.75 7.92 2.80
CA VAL A 21 -14.54 9.01 3.40
C VAL A 21 -15.53 9.59 2.38
N LEU A 22 -15.09 9.82 1.15
CA LEU A 22 -15.93 10.37 0.08
C LEU A 22 -17.05 9.40 -0.32
N ASP A 23 -16.78 8.10 -0.37
CA ASP A 23 -17.79 7.07 -0.64
C ASP A 23 -18.92 7.11 0.42
N LYS A 24 -18.58 7.35 1.69
CA LYS A 24 -19.59 7.52 2.77
C LYS A 24 -20.40 8.81 2.64
N LEU A 25 -19.88 9.82 1.94
CA LEU A 25 -20.57 11.09 1.71
C LEU A 25 -21.42 11.08 0.44
N GLU A 26 -21.20 10.12 -0.47
CA GLU A 26 -21.88 10.01 -1.76
C GLU A 26 -23.42 10.01 -1.65
N PRO A 27 -24.06 9.32 -0.68
CA PRO A 27 -25.51 9.37 -0.50
C PRO A 27 -26.06 10.76 -0.17
N ARG A 28 -25.22 11.71 0.25
CA ARG A 28 -25.65 13.09 0.58
C ARG A 28 -25.72 13.98 -0.65
N SER A 29 -24.78 13.81 -1.58
CA SER A 29 -24.73 14.55 -2.85
C SER A 29 -23.65 13.97 -3.75
N GLU A 30 -24.06 13.19 -4.74
CA GLU A 30 -23.14 12.59 -5.72
C GLU A 30 -22.33 13.65 -6.48
N ALA A 31 -22.99 14.72 -6.93
CA ALA A 31 -22.35 15.79 -7.70
C ALA A 31 -21.27 16.52 -6.90
N ALA A 32 -21.55 16.88 -5.64
CA ALA A 32 -20.57 17.56 -4.79
C ALA A 32 -19.40 16.64 -4.42
N VAL A 33 -19.68 15.36 -4.14
CA VAL A 33 -18.64 14.36 -3.86
C VAL A 33 -17.74 14.15 -5.08
N GLN A 34 -18.29 14.13 -6.29
CA GLN A 34 -17.47 14.03 -7.49
C GLN A 34 -16.58 15.25 -7.71
N GLN A 35 -17.10 16.46 -7.48
CA GLN A 35 -16.26 17.66 -7.53
C GLN A 35 -15.12 17.62 -6.51
N LEU A 36 -15.39 17.13 -5.29
CA LEU A 36 -14.35 16.94 -4.27
C LEU A 36 -13.31 15.88 -4.69
N ARG A 37 -13.75 14.72 -5.22
CA ARG A 37 -12.84 13.67 -5.72
C ARG A 37 -11.87 14.25 -6.78
N ILE A 38 -12.41 15.01 -7.74
CA ILE A 38 -11.60 15.65 -8.80
C ILE A 38 -10.64 16.67 -8.21
N ALA A 39 -11.13 17.58 -7.37
CA ALA A 39 -10.32 18.66 -6.80
C ALA A 39 -9.16 18.12 -5.93
N LEU A 40 -9.44 17.13 -5.07
CA LEU A 40 -8.45 16.53 -4.18
C LEU A 40 -7.36 15.78 -4.96
N ARG A 41 -7.74 14.96 -5.96
CA ARG A 41 -6.77 14.27 -6.82
C ARG A 41 -5.91 15.26 -7.58
N HIS A 42 -6.54 16.27 -8.18
CA HIS A 42 -5.84 17.28 -8.96
C HIS A 42 -4.88 18.13 -8.11
N ALA A 43 -5.23 18.42 -6.85
CA ALA A 43 -4.33 19.08 -5.91
C ALA A 43 -3.10 18.22 -5.59
N ASP A 44 -3.31 16.92 -5.34
CA ASP A 44 -2.22 15.97 -5.03
C ASP A 44 -1.33 15.70 -6.26
N ASP A 45 -1.89 15.66 -7.47
CA ASP A 45 -1.16 15.52 -8.72
C ASP A 45 -0.25 16.75 -8.99
N ARG A 46 -0.74 17.97 -8.69
CA ARG A 46 0.03 19.21 -8.86
C ARG A 46 1.06 19.43 -7.77
N SER A 47 0.79 18.94 -6.57
CA SER A 47 1.66 19.08 -5.40
C SER A 47 1.74 17.74 -4.68
N PRO A 48 2.71 16.87 -5.02
CA PRO A 48 2.82 15.54 -4.44
C PRO A 48 2.82 15.56 -2.91
N SER A 49 2.00 14.72 -2.29
CA SER A 49 1.78 14.64 -0.83
C SER A 49 0.95 15.76 -0.22
N PHE A 50 0.33 16.64 -1.03
CA PHE A 50 -0.58 17.67 -0.54
C PHE A 50 -1.66 17.10 0.38
N LEU A 51 -2.26 15.96 0.03
CA LEU A 51 -3.30 15.35 0.85
C LEU A 51 -2.77 14.81 2.18
N LEU A 52 -1.52 14.34 2.22
CA LEU A 52 -0.87 13.93 3.46
C LEU A 52 -0.60 15.14 4.36
N ASP A 53 -0.09 16.22 3.80
CA ASP A 53 0.20 17.45 4.53
C ASP A 53 -1.09 18.09 5.07
N LEU A 54 -2.15 18.10 4.26
CA LEU A 54 -3.49 18.49 4.69
C LEU A 54 -3.98 17.63 5.87
N THR A 55 -3.80 16.30 5.78
CA THR A 55 -4.19 15.37 6.86
C THR A 55 -3.41 15.64 8.15
N LYS A 56 -2.08 15.82 8.04
CA LYS A 56 -1.23 16.19 9.18
C LYS A 56 -1.66 17.51 9.81
N HIS A 57 -2.02 18.50 8.98
CA HIS A 57 -2.49 19.79 9.45
C HIS A 57 -3.84 19.68 10.18
N ILE A 58 -4.80 18.92 9.63
CA ILE A 58 -6.09 18.66 10.28
C ILE A 58 -5.89 17.96 11.63
N LEU A 59 -5.02 16.95 11.70
CA LEU A 59 -4.73 16.24 12.95
C LEU A 59 -4.07 17.13 13.99
N ALA A 60 -3.12 17.98 13.59
CA ALA A 60 -2.49 18.94 14.51
C ALA A 60 -3.51 19.92 15.10
N LYS A 61 -4.62 20.19 14.40
CA LYS A 61 -5.71 21.07 14.86
C LYS A 61 -6.81 20.33 15.62
N SER A 62 -6.91 19.01 15.51
CA SER A 62 -8.01 18.22 16.08
C SER A 62 -7.82 17.82 17.54
N GLN A 63 -6.65 18.10 18.13
CA GLN A 63 -6.25 17.64 19.48
C GLN A 63 -6.26 16.10 19.65
N LEU A 64 -6.34 15.34 18.55
CA LEU A 64 -6.31 13.89 18.59
C LEU A 64 -4.86 13.40 18.65
N ASN A 65 -4.56 12.51 19.59
CA ASN A 65 -3.28 11.81 19.65
C ASN A 65 -3.35 10.53 18.79
N VAL A 66 -2.97 10.63 17.53
CA VAL A 66 -3.08 9.54 16.55
C VAL A 66 -1.70 9.16 16.04
N ASN A 67 -1.34 7.87 16.16
CA ASN A 67 -0.23 7.34 15.39
C ASN A 67 -0.65 7.22 13.92
N LEU A 68 -0.09 8.09 13.08
CA LEU A 68 -0.38 8.14 11.65
C LEU A 68 0.00 6.84 10.93
N GLN A 69 1.17 6.26 11.24
CA GLN A 69 1.65 5.05 10.57
C GLN A 69 0.74 3.87 10.83
N GLU A 70 0.37 3.69 12.10
CA GLU A 70 -0.52 2.64 12.55
C GLU A 70 -1.94 2.81 11.98
N SER A 71 -2.43 4.05 11.96
CA SER A 71 -3.75 4.39 11.44
C SER A 71 -3.84 4.16 9.93
N PHE A 72 -2.82 4.59 9.17
CA PHE A 72 -2.73 4.29 7.74
C PHE A 72 -2.69 2.78 7.49
N LEU A 73 -1.91 2.03 8.28
CA LEU A 73 -1.79 0.59 8.11
C LEU A 73 -3.13 -0.12 8.35
N ARG A 74 -3.89 0.26 9.39
CA ARG A 74 -5.25 -0.25 9.62
C ARG A 74 -6.20 0.08 8.48
N LEU A 75 -6.15 1.31 7.97
CA LEU A 75 -7.04 1.76 6.89
C LEU A 75 -6.87 0.93 5.61
N GLN A 76 -5.69 0.33 5.37
CA GLN A 76 -5.46 -0.56 4.22
C GLN A 76 -6.40 -1.77 4.18
N ALA A 77 -6.97 -2.18 5.32
CA ALA A 77 -7.91 -3.30 5.40
C ALA A 77 -9.21 -3.03 4.60
N THR A 78 -9.64 -1.77 4.57
CA THR A 78 -10.92 -1.34 3.96
C THR A 78 -10.74 -0.38 2.80
N ALA A 79 -9.53 0.12 2.56
CA ALA A 79 -9.20 0.96 1.42
C ALA A 79 -9.63 0.29 0.10
N PRO A 80 -10.13 1.06 -0.89
CA PRO A 80 -10.37 0.56 -2.24
C PRO A 80 -9.14 -0.14 -2.82
N THR A 81 -9.38 -1.10 -3.72
CA THR A 81 -8.29 -1.92 -4.31
C THR A 81 -7.95 -1.50 -5.74
N ASP A 82 -8.53 -0.42 -6.26
CA ASP A 82 -8.39 -0.01 -7.67
C ASP A 82 -6.92 0.21 -8.07
N ASP A 83 -6.10 0.67 -7.13
CA ASP A 83 -4.65 0.82 -7.27
C ASP A 83 -3.92 -0.51 -7.47
N LEU A 84 -4.50 -1.63 -7.04
CA LEU A 84 -4.00 -2.99 -7.14
C LEU A 84 -4.71 -3.84 -8.23
N GLN A 85 -5.73 -3.32 -8.90
CA GLN A 85 -6.44 -4.05 -9.95
C GLN A 85 -5.77 -3.87 -11.32
N LEU A 86 -5.66 -4.96 -12.09
CA LEU A 86 -5.20 -4.97 -13.48
C LEU A 86 -6.38 -5.34 -14.37
N SER A 87 -6.68 -4.51 -15.36
CA SER A 87 -7.84 -4.71 -16.25
C SER A 87 -7.65 -5.83 -17.29
N ASN A 88 -6.44 -6.37 -17.43
CA ASN A 88 -6.15 -7.41 -18.41
C ASN A 88 -6.80 -8.75 -17.97
N PRO A 89 -7.62 -9.40 -18.82
CA PRO A 89 -8.33 -10.63 -18.45
C PRO A 89 -7.42 -11.86 -18.34
N HIS A 90 -6.16 -11.78 -18.78
CA HIS A 90 -5.25 -12.91 -18.74
C HIS A 90 -4.98 -13.36 -17.29
N PRO A 91 -5.04 -14.68 -16.97
CA PRO A 91 -5.03 -15.18 -15.60
C PRO A 91 -3.84 -14.70 -14.75
N ALA A 92 -2.65 -14.56 -15.34
CA ALA A 92 -1.47 -14.05 -14.65
C ALA A 92 -1.67 -12.64 -14.04
N TYR A 93 -2.43 -11.76 -14.72
CA TYR A 93 -2.68 -10.38 -14.25
C TYR A 93 -3.68 -10.38 -13.10
N GLN A 94 -4.75 -11.17 -13.22
CA GLN A 94 -5.73 -11.36 -12.15
C GLN A 94 -5.08 -11.97 -10.91
N GLU A 95 -4.21 -12.96 -11.09
CA GLU A 95 -3.48 -13.61 -10.00
C GLU A 95 -2.54 -12.62 -9.30
N LEU A 96 -1.79 -11.79 -10.04
CA LEU A 96 -0.96 -10.74 -9.45
C LEU A 96 -1.78 -9.76 -8.60
N SER A 97 -2.92 -9.28 -9.12
CA SER A 97 -3.85 -8.41 -8.38
C SER A 97 -4.38 -9.09 -7.12
N LEU A 98 -4.79 -10.35 -7.21
CA LEU A 98 -5.31 -11.12 -6.08
C LEU A 98 -4.24 -11.29 -4.99
N ARG A 99 -2.99 -11.60 -5.35
CA ARG A 99 -1.89 -11.73 -4.40
C ARG A 99 -1.47 -10.39 -3.79
N ALA A 100 -1.52 -9.30 -4.56
CA ALA A 100 -1.25 -7.96 -4.06
C ALA A 100 -2.27 -7.53 -2.99
N VAL A 101 -3.56 -7.73 -3.27
CA VAL A 101 -4.64 -7.44 -2.31
C VAL A 101 -4.53 -8.31 -1.06
N ALA A 102 -4.25 -9.61 -1.23
CA ALA A 102 -4.08 -10.52 -0.11
C ALA A 102 -2.93 -10.09 0.82
N LEU A 103 -1.76 -9.76 0.28
CA LEU A 103 -0.64 -9.29 1.08
C LEU A 103 -0.98 -7.99 1.83
N ARG A 104 -1.63 -7.02 1.15
CA ARG A 104 -2.08 -5.77 1.78
C ARG A 104 -2.99 -6.03 2.98
N LYS A 105 -3.97 -6.93 2.83
CA LYS A 105 -4.93 -7.28 3.90
C LYS A 105 -4.28 -8.00 5.08
N VAL A 106 -3.27 -8.84 4.84
CA VAL A 106 -2.56 -9.49 5.95
C VAL A 106 -1.72 -8.46 6.71
N LEU A 107 -0.99 -7.58 5.99
CA LEU A 107 -0.19 -6.53 6.61
C LEU A 107 -1.03 -5.52 7.41
N SER A 108 -2.26 -5.22 6.99
CA SER A 108 -3.14 -4.26 7.68
C SER A 108 -3.57 -4.71 9.08
N ARG A 109 -3.48 -6.01 9.39
CA ARG A 109 -3.84 -6.57 10.71
C ARG A 109 -2.72 -6.47 11.75
N VAL A 110 -1.51 -6.15 11.31
CA VAL A 110 -0.32 -6.08 12.19
C VAL A 110 -0.57 -5.22 13.44
N PRO A 111 -1.12 -4.00 13.36
CA PRO A 111 -1.39 -3.19 14.55
C PRO A 111 -2.29 -3.86 15.59
N ASP A 112 -3.25 -4.65 15.15
CA ASP A 112 -4.26 -5.26 16.03
C ASP A 112 -3.78 -6.60 16.61
N GLU A 113 -2.93 -7.32 15.87
CA GLU A 113 -2.44 -8.64 16.26
C GLU A 113 -1.14 -8.58 17.08
N MET A 114 -0.38 -7.47 17.03
CA MET A 114 0.91 -7.29 17.74
C MET A 114 0.82 -7.38 19.27
N GLY A 115 -0.36 -7.13 19.85
CA GLY A 115 -0.57 -7.22 21.30
C GLY A 115 -0.60 -8.66 21.83
N ASP A 116 -0.92 -9.65 21.00
CA ASP A 116 -0.89 -11.07 21.36
C ASP A 116 0.23 -11.79 20.62
N ARG A 117 1.25 -12.22 21.35
CA ARG A 117 2.46 -12.83 20.75
C ARG A 117 2.14 -14.06 19.91
N ARG A 118 1.19 -14.90 20.33
CA ARG A 118 0.84 -16.13 19.60
C ARG A 118 0.18 -15.79 18.27
N THR A 119 -0.82 -14.93 18.29
CA THR A 119 -1.53 -14.46 17.10
C THR A 119 -0.55 -13.75 16.17
N PHE A 120 0.29 -12.86 16.69
CA PHE A 120 1.27 -12.14 15.89
C PHE A 120 2.27 -13.07 15.17
N LEU A 121 2.71 -14.16 15.82
CA LEU A 121 3.59 -15.14 15.17
C LEU A 121 2.89 -15.88 14.02
N GLU A 122 1.59 -16.16 14.13
CA GLU A 122 0.79 -16.71 13.03
C GLU A 122 0.65 -15.68 11.90
N THR A 123 0.37 -14.42 12.22
CA THR A 123 0.36 -13.31 11.24
C THR A 123 1.66 -13.22 10.47
N ILE A 124 2.81 -13.31 11.15
CA ILE A 124 4.13 -13.26 10.51
C ILE A 124 4.28 -14.41 9.50
N LYS A 125 3.81 -15.62 9.83
CA LYS A 125 3.83 -16.77 8.90
C LYS A 125 2.92 -16.51 7.69
N GLU A 126 1.73 -15.95 7.92
CA GLU A 126 0.80 -15.59 6.85
C GLU A 126 1.37 -14.50 5.93
N ILE A 127 2.07 -13.51 6.49
CA ILE A 127 2.77 -12.47 5.71
C ILE A 127 3.86 -13.12 4.86
N ALA A 128 4.70 -13.98 5.44
CA ALA A 128 5.77 -14.67 4.71
C ALA A 128 5.20 -15.51 3.54
N SER A 129 4.10 -16.24 3.78
CA SER A 129 3.38 -17.00 2.76
C SER A 129 2.83 -16.09 1.65
N SER A 130 2.24 -14.95 2.02
CA SER A 130 1.68 -13.98 1.07
C SER A 130 2.75 -13.28 0.22
N ILE A 131 3.89 -12.94 0.83
CA ILE A 131 5.08 -12.41 0.12
C ILE A 131 5.56 -13.41 -0.93
N LYS A 132 5.70 -14.70 -0.56
CA LYS A 132 6.12 -15.74 -1.49
C LYS A 132 5.14 -15.85 -2.67
N LYS A 133 3.84 -15.93 -2.41
CA LYS A 133 2.82 -16.01 -3.46
C LYS A 133 2.81 -14.79 -4.38
N LEU A 134 3.03 -13.58 -3.85
CA LEU A 134 3.14 -12.37 -4.67
C LEU A 134 4.39 -12.41 -5.57
N LEU A 135 5.54 -12.88 -5.06
CA LEU A 135 6.76 -13.03 -5.84
C LEU A 135 6.60 -14.07 -6.95
N ASP A 136 5.96 -15.20 -6.65
CA ASP A 136 5.66 -16.25 -7.63
C ASP A 136 4.77 -15.70 -8.75
N ALA A 137 3.68 -15.00 -8.40
CA ALA A 137 2.80 -14.34 -9.37
C ALA A 137 3.55 -13.26 -10.19
N THR A 138 4.47 -12.52 -9.58
CA THR A 138 5.31 -11.54 -10.27
C THR A 138 6.24 -12.20 -11.28
N ASN A 139 6.80 -13.38 -10.97
CA ASN A 139 7.62 -14.15 -11.91
C ASN A 139 6.80 -14.69 -13.08
N THR A 140 5.58 -15.16 -12.84
CA THR A 140 4.65 -15.53 -13.92
C THR A 140 4.32 -14.34 -14.82
N ILE A 141 4.11 -13.15 -14.23
CA ILE A 141 3.88 -11.92 -14.98
C ILE A 141 5.10 -11.53 -15.82
N LEU A 142 6.32 -11.68 -15.32
CA LEU A 142 7.54 -11.43 -16.09
C LEU A 142 7.64 -12.27 -17.37
N GLN A 143 7.09 -13.49 -17.36
CA GLN A 143 7.01 -14.35 -18.55
C GLN A 143 5.88 -13.95 -19.50
N THR A 144 4.89 -13.17 -19.02
CA THR A 144 3.68 -12.81 -19.77
C THR A 144 3.77 -11.41 -20.38
N VAL A 145 4.44 -10.47 -19.72
CA VAL A 145 4.62 -9.10 -20.23
C VAL A 145 5.61 -9.06 -21.39
N PRO A 146 5.51 -8.08 -22.31
CA PRO A 146 6.44 -7.99 -23.42
C PRO A 146 7.87 -7.70 -22.94
N SER A 147 8.85 -8.07 -23.76
CA SER A 147 10.27 -7.99 -23.42
C SER A 147 10.75 -6.59 -23.05
N ASN A 148 10.13 -5.53 -23.59
CA ASN A 148 10.45 -4.14 -23.23
C ASN A 148 9.97 -3.74 -21.82
N ALA A 149 8.98 -4.44 -21.27
CA ALA A 149 8.43 -4.20 -19.93
C ALA A 149 9.18 -4.98 -18.84
N GLN A 150 9.79 -6.12 -19.18
CA GLN A 150 10.45 -7.02 -18.24
C GLN A 150 11.51 -6.33 -17.36
N PRO A 151 12.42 -5.48 -17.87
CA PRO A 151 13.44 -4.82 -17.03
C PRO A 151 12.83 -3.93 -15.93
N ALA A 152 11.71 -3.26 -16.24
CA ALA A 152 11.03 -2.40 -15.28
C ALA A 152 10.35 -3.21 -14.18
N VAL A 153 9.67 -4.30 -14.53
CA VAL A 153 9.04 -5.21 -13.56
C VAL A 153 10.09 -5.91 -12.69
N GLU A 154 11.20 -6.36 -13.29
CA GLU A 154 12.30 -7.01 -12.57
C GLU A 154 12.96 -6.06 -11.57
N LYS A 155 13.12 -4.78 -11.94
CA LYS A 155 13.59 -3.74 -11.01
C LYS A 155 12.66 -3.61 -9.81
N ARG A 156 11.34 -3.53 -10.02
CA ARG A 156 10.35 -3.45 -8.93
C ARG A 156 10.35 -4.70 -8.05
N LYS A 157 10.52 -5.89 -8.64
CA LYS A 157 10.67 -7.14 -7.89
C LYS A 157 11.87 -7.08 -6.93
N ARG A 158 13.03 -6.59 -7.40
CA ARG A 158 14.24 -6.45 -6.56
C ARG A 158 14.03 -5.44 -5.43
N GLU A 159 13.42 -4.30 -5.72
CA GLU A 159 13.06 -3.30 -4.71
C GLU A 159 12.12 -3.90 -3.65
N PHE A 160 11.07 -4.62 -4.07
CA PHE A 160 10.15 -5.30 -3.15
C PHE A 160 10.87 -6.33 -2.26
N VAL A 161 11.78 -7.15 -2.81
CA VAL A 161 12.60 -8.10 -2.03
C VAL A 161 13.49 -7.38 -1.02
N HIS A 162 14.02 -6.21 -1.36
CA HIS A 162 14.79 -5.40 -0.41
C HIS A 162 13.91 -4.94 0.77
N TYR A 163 12.71 -4.41 0.50
CA TYR A 163 11.80 -3.98 1.56
C TYR A 163 11.23 -5.15 2.38
N SER A 164 11.01 -6.33 1.79
CA SER A 164 10.55 -7.50 2.54
C SER A 164 11.62 -8.00 3.54
N LYS A 165 12.91 -7.94 3.15
CA LYS A 165 14.04 -8.21 4.05
C LYS A 165 14.14 -7.17 5.16
N ARG A 166 13.96 -5.89 4.83
CA ARG A 166 13.92 -4.80 5.82
C ARG A 166 12.82 -5.03 6.85
N PHE A 167 11.59 -5.29 6.41
CA PHE A 167 10.46 -5.65 7.29
C PHE A 167 10.80 -6.82 8.21
N SER A 168 11.41 -7.89 7.66
CA SER A 168 11.82 -9.06 8.45
C SER A 168 12.87 -8.73 9.52
N ASN A 169 13.81 -7.82 9.23
CA ASN A 169 14.80 -7.34 10.20
C ASN A 169 14.15 -6.47 11.27
N THR A 170 13.23 -5.58 10.89
CA THR A 170 12.46 -4.75 11.82
C THR A 170 11.61 -5.60 12.77
N LEU A 171 11.04 -6.72 12.31
CA LEU A 171 10.36 -7.67 13.21
C LEU A 171 11.33 -8.29 14.24
N LYS A 172 12.57 -8.63 13.84
CA LYS A 172 13.58 -9.16 14.77
C LYS A 172 13.99 -8.12 15.82
N GLU A 173 14.09 -6.85 15.43
CA GLU A 173 14.39 -5.74 16.34
C GLU A 173 13.22 -5.48 17.29
N TYR A 174 11.98 -5.50 16.79
CA TYR A 174 10.76 -5.35 17.58
C TYR A 174 10.68 -6.36 18.74
N PHE A 175 11.04 -7.63 18.50
CA PHE A 175 11.06 -8.62 19.58
C PHE A 175 12.07 -8.31 20.70
N LYS A 176 13.00 -7.38 20.48
CA LYS A 176 13.98 -6.90 21.47
C LYS A 176 13.56 -5.58 22.11
N ASP A 177 13.16 -4.59 21.32
CA ASP A 177 12.93 -3.21 21.77
C ASP A 177 11.45 -2.81 21.94
N GLN A 178 10.52 -3.66 21.49
CA GLN A 178 9.07 -3.45 21.51
C GLN A 178 8.61 -2.18 20.78
N ASN A 179 9.40 -1.65 19.83
CA ASN A 179 9.04 -0.44 19.09
C ASN A 179 8.07 -0.75 17.93
N ALA A 180 6.77 -0.70 18.25
CA ALA A 180 5.71 -1.01 17.29
C ALA A 180 5.66 -0.05 16.09
N ASN A 181 6.10 1.20 16.25
CA ASN A 181 6.05 2.20 15.20
C ASN A 181 6.96 1.85 14.00
N HIS A 182 8.15 1.29 14.26
CA HIS A 182 9.02 0.84 13.17
C HIS A 182 8.41 -0.31 12.36
N VAL A 183 7.68 -1.22 13.02
CA VAL A 183 6.95 -2.30 12.34
C VAL A 183 5.86 -1.70 11.44
N ALA A 184 5.10 -0.73 11.93
CA ALA A 184 4.06 -0.05 11.14
C ALA A 184 4.64 0.67 9.91
N VAL A 185 5.74 1.42 10.08
CA VAL A 185 6.46 2.10 8.98
C VAL A 185 6.91 1.10 7.92
N SER A 186 7.59 0.02 8.33
CA SER A 186 8.13 -0.97 7.41
C SER A 186 7.03 -1.77 6.68
N ALA A 187 5.91 -2.04 7.34
CA ALA A 187 4.73 -2.65 6.71
C ALA A 187 4.08 -1.72 5.67
N ASN A 188 3.88 -0.43 5.97
CA ASN A 188 3.35 0.54 5.01
C ASN A 188 4.26 0.67 3.78
N GLN A 189 5.59 0.70 3.98
CA GLN A 189 6.54 0.70 2.87
C GLN A 189 6.42 -0.56 2.00
N LEU A 190 6.20 -1.72 2.60
CA LEU A 190 6.03 -2.97 1.85
C LEU A 190 4.73 -2.97 1.02
N ILE A 191 3.63 -2.46 1.57
CA ILE A 191 2.36 -2.26 0.84
C ILE A 191 2.56 -1.29 -0.34
N PHE A 192 3.31 -0.21 -0.13
CA PHE A 192 3.64 0.73 -1.19
C PHE A 192 4.44 0.06 -2.32
N GLN A 193 5.43 -0.77 -1.99
CA GLN A 193 6.19 -1.53 -3.01
C GLN A 193 5.31 -2.53 -3.77
N THR A 194 4.38 -3.20 -3.09
CA THR A 194 3.37 -4.06 -3.75
C THR A 194 2.56 -3.27 -4.78
N SER A 195 2.08 -2.09 -4.41
CA SER A 195 1.31 -1.20 -5.29
C SER A 195 2.15 -0.73 -6.48
N PHE A 196 3.45 -0.49 -6.26
CA PHE A 196 4.40 -0.09 -7.30
C PHE A 196 4.68 -1.18 -8.34
N ILE A 197 4.71 -2.45 -7.94
CA ILE A 197 4.78 -3.58 -8.89
C ILE A 197 3.55 -3.53 -9.81
N VAL A 198 2.35 -3.50 -9.23
CA VAL A 198 1.10 -3.51 -10.00
C VAL A 198 1.00 -2.29 -10.92
N LYS A 199 1.30 -1.10 -10.40
CA LYS A 199 1.34 0.14 -11.20
C LYS A 199 2.30 0.04 -12.38
N THR A 200 3.50 -0.49 -12.15
CA THR A 200 4.50 -0.65 -13.22
C THR A 200 4.02 -1.63 -14.29
N VAL A 201 3.41 -2.75 -13.90
CA VAL A 201 2.81 -3.69 -14.85
C VAL A 201 1.72 -2.98 -15.64
N ARG A 202 0.78 -2.31 -14.97
CA ARG A 202 -0.31 -1.56 -15.60
C ARG A 202 0.20 -0.57 -16.64
N GLU A 203 1.18 0.26 -16.29
CA GLU A 203 1.72 1.30 -17.18
C GLU A 203 2.45 0.72 -18.39
N LYS A 204 3.18 -0.38 -18.20
CA LYS A 204 3.95 -1.01 -19.28
C LYS A 204 3.12 -1.88 -20.20
N THR A 205 1.91 -2.25 -19.80
CA THR A 205 1.00 -3.06 -20.63
C THR A 205 -0.19 -2.26 -21.19
N ARG A 206 -0.40 -1.01 -20.78
CA ARG A 206 -1.48 -0.14 -21.28
C ARG A 206 -1.35 0.29 -22.75
N ASN A 207 -0.19 0.05 -23.35
CA ASN A 207 0.14 0.43 -24.74
C ASN A 207 0.13 -0.78 -25.70
N LEU A 208 -0.60 -1.84 -25.34
CA LEU A 208 -0.83 -3.05 -26.14
C LEU A 208 -2.34 -3.29 -26.23
#